data_AF-A0A6J2U4E4-F1
#
_entry.id   AF-A0A6J2U4E4-F1
#
_cell.length_a   1.000
_cell.length_b   1.000
_cell.length_c   1.000
_cell.angle_alpha   90.00
_cell.angle_beta   90.00
_cell.angle_gamma   90.00
#
_symmetry.space_group_name_H-M   'P 1'
#
loop_
_entity.id
_entity.type
_entity.pdbx_description
1 polymer ?
#
loop_
_entity_poly.entity_id
_entity_poly.type
_entity_poly.pdbx_seq_one_letter_code
_entity_poly.pdbx_strand_id
1 'polypeptide(L)'
;MRHTAITLLIALFISQALAELKVKFVARVANVNEAHILNARNDNEAEDISHITDAKDIGDVDKDPTLQSSIDERSCEKICPRYYRPLCVSRDGELITYATPCEFKNELQCARVAHKRDVPLPKYKVLFDGACE
;
A
#
# COMPACT_ATOMS: atom_id res chain seq x y z
N MET A 1 -39.45 -49.75 -15.48
CA MET A 1 -40.01 -48.43 -15.06
C MET A 1 -39.65 -48.00 -13.63
N ARG A 2 -39.13 -48.87 -12.75
CA ARG A 2 -38.76 -48.49 -11.36
C ARG A 2 -37.40 -47.80 -11.23
N HIS A 3 -36.46 -48.06 -12.15
CA HIS A 3 -35.12 -47.44 -12.10
C HIS A 3 -35.08 -45.97 -12.48
N THR A 4 -35.95 -45.51 -13.39
CA THR A 4 -36.00 -44.12 -13.85
C THR A 4 -36.51 -43.16 -12.77
N ALA A 5 -37.39 -43.64 -11.89
CA ALA A 5 -37.89 -42.87 -10.76
C ALA A 5 -36.81 -42.67 -9.69
N ILE A 6 -35.95 -43.66 -9.46
CA ILE A 6 -34.87 -43.60 -8.46
C ILE A 6 -33.79 -42.61 -8.91
N THR A 7 -33.41 -42.60 -10.19
CA THR A 7 -32.44 -41.64 -10.73
C THR A 7 -32.94 -40.19 -10.70
N LEU A 8 -34.23 -39.96 -10.97
CA LEU A 8 -34.83 -38.61 -10.87
C LEU A 8 -34.86 -38.10 -9.43
N LEU A 9 -35.16 -38.95 -8.45
CA LEU A 9 -35.15 -38.57 -7.04
C LEU A 9 -33.73 -38.24 -6.56
N ILE A 10 -32.73 -39.05 -6.94
CA ILE A 10 -31.32 -38.77 -6.61
C ILE A 10 -30.87 -37.43 -7.23
N ALA A 11 -31.23 -37.16 -8.48
CA ALA A 11 -30.88 -35.90 -9.15
C ALA A 11 -31.51 -34.66 -8.48
N LEU A 12 -32.76 -34.77 -8.01
CA LEU A 12 -33.45 -33.71 -7.27
C LEU A 12 -32.79 -33.45 -5.91
N PHE A 13 -32.43 -34.50 -5.17
CA PHE A 13 -31.70 -34.37 -3.89
C PHE A 13 -30.33 -33.73 -4.06
N ILE A 14 -29.56 -34.11 -5.09
CA ILE A 14 -28.24 -33.53 -5.38
C ILE A 14 -28.38 -32.03 -5.74
N SER A 15 -29.41 -31.67 -6.50
CA SER A 15 -29.67 -30.28 -6.89
C SER A 15 -30.02 -29.39 -5.69
N GLN A 16 -30.82 -29.88 -4.74
CA GLN A 16 -31.15 -29.18 -3.49
C GLN A 16 -29.93 -29.03 -2.58
N ALA A 17 -29.06 -30.04 -2.49
CA ALA A 17 -27.83 -29.96 -1.69
C ALA A 17 -26.80 -28.96 -2.24
N LEU A 18 -26.71 -28.79 -3.56
CA LEU A 18 -25.80 -27.83 -4.22
C LEU A 18 -26.20 -26.36 -3.99
N ALA A 19 -27.49 -26.07 -3.80
CA ALA A 19 -27.97 -24.71 -3.52
C ALA A 19 -27.55 -24.22 -2.12
N GLU A 20 -27.59 -25.09 -1.12
CA GLU A 20 -27.24 -24.79 0.29
C GLU A 20 -25.74 -24.53 0.50
N LEU A 21 -24.87 -25.04 -0.37
CA LEU A 21 -23.42 -24.82 -0.27
C LEU A 21 -23.01 -23.40 -0.70
N LYS A 22 -23.73 -22.79 -1.66
CA LYS A 22 -23.44 -21.43 -2.14
C LYS A 22 -23.74 -20.35 -1.10
N VAL A 23 -24.79 -20.53 -0.30
CA VAL A 23 -25.21 -19.54 0.72
C VAL A 23 -24.21 -19.48 1.88
N LYS A 24 -23.65 -20.63 2.29
CA LYS A 24 -22.67 -20.68 3.40
C LYS A 24 -21.31 -20.04 3.06
N PHE A 25 -20.93 -19.98 1.79
CA PHE A 25 -19.65 -19.37 1.39
C PHE A 25 -19.72 -17.84 1.38
N VAL A 26 -20.85 -17.26 0.96
CA VAL A 26 -21.03 -15.80 0.91
C VAL A 26 -21.08 -15.17 2.32
N ALA A 27 -21.56 -15.90 3.33
CA ALA A 27 -21.67 -15.38 4.70
C ALA A 27 -20.33 -15.28 5.48
N ARG A 28 -19.23 -15.88 5.01
CA ARG A 28 -17.93 -15.88 5.72
C ARG A 28 -16.97 -14.75 5.33
N VAL A 29 -17.33 -13.86 4.41
CA VAL A 29 -16.41 -12.81 3.90
C VAL A 29 -16.60 -11.44 4.61
N ALA A 30 -17.49 -11.35 5.60
CA ALA A 30 -17.84 -10.06 6.24
C ALA A 30 -17.13 -9.78 7.58
N ASN A 31 -16.03 -10.47 7.92
CA ASN A 31 -15.36 -10.21 9.19
C ASN A 31 -13.85 -10.49 9.13
N VAL A 32 -13.05 -9.42 9.07
CA VAL A 32 -11.74 -9.20 9.72
C VAL A 32 -11.12 -7.95 9.07
N ASN A 33 -11.19 -6.80 9.74
CA ASN A 33 -10.05 -6.08 10.34
C ASN A 33 -10.40 -4.60 10.58
N GLU A 34 -11.03 -4.31 11.73
CA GLU A 34 -10.85 -3.01 12.38
C GLU A 34 -9.43 -2.96 12.92
N ALA A 35 -8.56 -2.19 12.27
CA ALA A 35 -7.32 -1.74 12.88
C ALA A 35 -7.52 -0.29 13.32
N HIS A 36 -7.66 -0.12 14.63
CA HIS A 36 -7.50 1.15 15.33
C HIS A 36 -6.24 1.88 14.84
N ILE A 37 -6.41 3.10 14.33
CA ILE A 37 -5.36 4.11 14.37
C ILE A 37 -5.91 5.29 15.18
N LEU A 38 -5.68 5.23 16.48
CA LEU A 38 -5.42 6.44 17.25
C LEU A 38 -3.97 6.80 16.97
N ASN A 39 -3.70 8.00 16.44
CA ASN A 39 -2.57 8.77 16.92
C ASN A 39 -2.69 10.27 16.56
N ALA A 40 -2.74 11.04 17.65
CA ALA A 40 -2.20 12.38 17.85
C ALA A 40 -2.69 13.53 16.96
N ARG A 41 -3.70 14.22 17.51
CA ARG A 41 -3.93 15.65 17.40
C ARG A 41 -2.68 16.41 17.91
N ASN A 42 -2.02 17.18 17.04
CA ASN A 42 -1.13 18.26 17.48
C ASN A 42 -1.86 19.56 17.16
N ASP A 43 -2.51 20.12 18.18
CA ASP A 43 -2.85 21.53 18.22
C ASP A 43 -1.53 22.26 18.52
N ASN A 44 -1.00 23.01 17.56
CA ASN A 44 -0.07 24.08 17.86
C ASN A 44 -0.68 25.36 17.29
N GLU A 45 -1.27 26.10 18.23
CA GLU A 45 -1.69 27.48 18.11
C GLU A 45 -0.57 28.36 17.54
N ALA A 46 -1.03 29.43 16.89
CA ALA A 46 -0.25 30.51 16.35
C ALA A 46 0.65 31.16 17.40
N GLU A 47 1.91 31.40 17.05
CA GLU A 47 2.68 32.50 17.59
C GLU A 47 3.04 33.45 16.45
N ASP A 48 2.35 34.59 16.49
CA ASP A 48 2.67 35.86 15.87
C ASP A 48 4.00 36.40 16.44
N ILE A 49 5.04 36.55 15.62
CA ILE A 49 6.12 37.49 15.91
C ILE A 49 6.53 38.22 14.62
N SER A 50 6.14 39.48 14.60
CA SER A 50 6.57 40.52 13.69
C SER A 50 8.01 40.99 13.98
N HIS A 51 8.68 41.46 12.91
CA HIS A 51 9.94 42.24 12.89
C HIS A 51 11.22 41.49 13.31
N ILE A 52 12.32 41.56 12.55
CA ILE A 52 13.26 42.70 12.47
C ILE A 52 14.11 42.64 11.18
N THR A 53 14.64 43.81 10.84
CA THR A 53 15.29 44.39 9.65
C THR A 53 16.69 43.89 9.24
N ASP A 54 16.94 43.98 7.92
CA ASP A 54 18.12 44.46 7.18
C ASP A 54 19.58 44.08 7.58
N ALA A 55 20.19 43.30 6.67
CA ALA A 55 21.56 43.31 6.11
C ALA A 55 22.82 43.53 7.00
N LYS A 56 23.79 42.60 6.96
CA LYS A 56 25.16 42.73 6.35
C LYS A 56 26.14 41.59 6.74
N ASP A 57 26.91 41.13 5.74
CA ASP A 57 28.25 40.46 5.70
C ASP A 57 28.65 39.16 6.47
N ILE A 58 29.07 38.18 5.64
CA ILE A 58 30.24 37.26 5.67
C ILE A 58 30.50 36.40 6.93
N GLY A 59 30.40 35.07 6.74
CA GLY A 59 31.23 34.09 7.43
C GLY A 59 30.55 32.76 7.76
N ASP A 60 31.04 31.68 7.14
CA ASP A 60 31.18 30.31 7.67
C ASP A 60 29.97 29.37 7.85
N VAL A 61 29.98 28.34 6.99
CA VAL A 61 29.59 26.93 7.25
C VAL A 61 28.24 26.72 7.96
N ASP A 62 27.15 26.94 7.24
CA ASP A 62 25.83 26.46 7.66
C ASP A 62 25.42 25.21 6.88
N LYS A 63 25.06 24.17 7.63
CA LYS A 63 24.34 22.97 7.17
C LYS A 63 23.31 23.37 6.13
N ASP A 64 23.47 22.91 4.90
CA ASP A 64 22.46 23.08 3.88
C ASP A 64 21.21 22.24 4.21
N PRO A 65 20.08 22.83 4.62
CA PRO A 65 18.82 22.13 4.83
C PRO A 65 17.92 22.26 3.59
N THR A 66 18.44 22.69 2.43
CA THR A 66 17.63 22.96 1.23
C THR A 66 17.37 21.74 0.35
N LEU A 67 17.56 20.52 0.86
CA LEU A 67 16.88 19.33 0.30
C LEU A 67 15.44 19.20 0.85
N GLN A 68 14.74 20.32 0.98
CA GLN A 68 13.32 20.35 1.28
C GLN A 68 12.60 20.86 0.03
N SER A 69 11.71 20.02 -0.48
CA SER A 69 10.54 20.38 -1.30
C SER A 69 10.77 20.97 -2.70
N SER A 70 11.34 20.19 -3.63
CA SER A 70 10.73 20.13 -4.98
C SER A 70 9.75 18.97 -5.10
N ILE A 71 9.22 18.51 -3.97
CA ILE A 71 8.10 17.57 -3.92
C ILE A 71 6.90 18.37 -4.43
N ASP A 72 6.58 18.24 -5.70
CA ASP A 72 5.21 18.45 -6.13
C ASP A 72 4.36 17.59 -5.20
N GLU A 73 3.55 18.21 -4.33
CA GLU A 73 2.72 17.49 -3.35
C GLU A 73 1.73 16.52 -4.05
N ARG A 74 1.58 16.64 -5.37
CA ARG A 74 0.84 15.73 -6.25
C ARG A 74 1.66 14.55 -6.77
N SER A 75 2.98 14.60 -6.71
CA SER A 75 3.86 13.50 -7.08
C SER A 75 3.95 12.49 -5.95
N CYS A 76 3.68 11.22 -6.27
CA CYS A 76 3.79 10.13 -5.30
C CYS A 76 5.25 9.73 -5.03
N GLU A 77 6.16 10.12 -5.92
CA GLU A 77 7.58 9.79 -5.85
C GLU A 77 8.33 10.81 -4.97
N LYS A 78 9.19 10.30 -4.09
CA LYS A 78 10.09 11.11 -3.27
C LYS A 78 11.53 10.88 -3.71
N ILE A 79 12.39 11.87 -3.49
CA ILE A 79 13.82 11.70 -3.72
C ILE A 79 14.35 10.63 -2.76
N CYS A 80 15.04 9.64 -3.31
CA CYS A 80 15.67 8.58 -2.54
C CYS A 80 17.19 8.75 -2.47
N PRO A 81 17.83 8.37 -1.35
CA PRO A 81 19.28 8.32 -1.26
C PRO A 81 19.84 7.26 -2.20
N ARG A 82 21.10 7.42 -2.64
CA ARG A 82 21.73 6.55 -3.64
C ARG A 82 22.55 5.38 -3.07
N TYR A 83 22.43 5.07 -1.78
CA TYR A 83 23.15 3.92 -1.22
C TYR A 83 22.52 2.61 -1.69
N TYR A 84 23.33 1.62 -2.06
CA TYR A 84 22.83 0.34 -2.51
C TYR A 84 22.57 -0.59 -1.32
N ARG A 85 21.30 -0.88 -1.03
CA ARG A 85 20.85 -1.86 -0.03
C ARG A 85 19.60 -2.53 -0.60
N PRO A 86 19.78 -3.50 -1.50
CA PRO A 86 18.69 -3.99 -2.33
C PRO A 86 17.65 -4.78 -1.54
N LEU A 87 16.44 -4.83 -2.07
CA LEU A 87 15.34 -5.65 -1.60
C LEU A 87 14.77 -6.47 -2.75
N CYS A 88 14.63 -7.77 -2.54
CA CYS A 88 13.93 -8.64 -3.48
C CYS A 88 12.47 -8.72 -3.07
N VAL A 89 11.59 -8.28 -3.97
CA VAL A 89 10.15 -8.19 -3.74
C VAL A 89 9.43 -8.90 -4.87
N SER A 90 8.45 -9.75 -4.52
CA SER A 90 7.49 -10.24 -5.49
C SER A 90 6.38 -9.22 -5.70
N ARG A 91 6.14 -8.82 -6.95
CA ARG A 91 5.01 -7.99 -7.40
C ARG A 91 4.16 -8.81 -8.34
N ASP A 92 2.96 -9.19 -7.90
CA ASP A 92 2.03 -10.01 -8.69
C ASP A 92 2.66 -11.30 -9.24
N GLY A 93 3.63 -11.87 -8.52
CA GLY A 93 4.37 -13.07 -8.92
C GLY A 93 5.68 -12.82 -9.64
N GLU A 94 5.95 -11.59 -10.11
CA GLU A 94 7.24 -11.21 -10.71
C GLU A 94 8.25 -10.80 -9.65
N LEU A 95 9.53 -11.14 -9.83
CA LEU A 95 10.60 -10.74 -8.93
C LEU A 95 11.21 -9.41 -9.37
N ILE A 96 11.18 -8.42 -8.48
CA ILE A 96 11.72 -7.08 -8.72
C ILE A 96 12.74 -6.76 -7.64
N THR A 97 13.91 -6.31 -8.08
CA THR A 97 14.93 -5.74 -7.19
C THR A 97 14.73 -4.25 -7.09
N TYR A 98 14.48 -3.75 -5.88
CA TYR A 98 14.59 -2.33 -5.57
C TYR A 98 16.00 -2.06 -5.06
N ALA A 99 16.70 -1.04 -5.56
CA ALA A 99 18.10 -0.80 -5.20
C ALA A 99 18.23 -0.28 -3.76
N THR A 100 17.17 0.36 -3.26
CA THR A 100 17.09 0.86 -1.88
C THR A 100 15.72 0.61 -1.26
N PRO A 101 15.61 0.56 0.10
CA PRO A 101 14.31 0.52 0.77
C PRO A 101 13.46 1.77 0.55
N CYS A 102 14.06 2.91 0.20
CA CYS A 102 13.32 4.13 -0.12
C CYS A 102 12.56 3.97 -1.43
N GLU A 103 13.19 3.41 -2.45
CA GLU A 103 12.56 3.21 -3.76
C GLU A 103 11.36 2.27 -3.66
N PHE A 104 11.46 1.19 -2.88
CA PHE A 104 10.32 0.33 -2.63
C PHE A 104 9.17 1.07 -1.91
N LYS A 105 9.48 1.97 -0.97
CA LYS A 105 8.46 2.82 -0.33
C LYS A 105 7.80 3.78 -1.31
N ASN A 106 8.53 4.33 -2.27
CA ASN A 106 7.95 5.15 -3.34
C ASN A 106 6.97 4.33 -4.16
N GLU A 107 7.32 3.10 -4.55
CA GLU A 107 6.42 2.23 -5.30
C GLU A 107 5.10 1.99 -4.53
N LEU A 108 5.18 1.68 -3.24
CA LEU A 108 4.00 1.49 -2.40
C LEU A 108 3.14 2.76 -2.32
N GLN A 109 3.77 3.93 -2.19
CA GLN A 109 3.07 5.21 -2.16
C GLN A 109 2.38 5.50 -3.50
N CYS A 110 3.08 5.27 -4.61
CA CYS A 110 2.56 5.46 -5.95
C CYS A 110 1.42 4.49 -6.29
N ALA A 111 1.54 3.22 -5.92
CA ALA A 111 0.46 2.25 -6.05
C ALA A 111 -0.80 2.69 -5.30
N ARG A 112 -0.67 3.24 -4.08
CA ARG A 112 -1.81 3.78 -3.31
C ARG A 112 -2.44 4.98 -3.99
N VAL A 113 -1.65 5.88 -4.58
CA VAL A 113 -2.17 7.04 -5.34
C VAL A 113 -2.89 6.58 -6.61
N ALA A 114 -2.35 5.59 -7.33
CA ALA A 114 -2.99 5.01 -8.50
C ALA A 114 -4.32 4.32 -8.16
N HIS A 115 -4.40 3.62 -7.02
CA HIS A 115 -5.64 2.99 -6.57
C HIS A 115 -6.76 3.97 -6.28
N LYS A 116 -6.43 5.19 -5.82
CA LYS A 116 -7.43 6.27 -5.71
C LYS A 116 -8.03 6.69 -7.07
N ARG A 117 -7.43 6.26 -8.18
CA ARG A 117 -7.88 6.48 -9.56
C ARG A 117 -8.41 5.18 -10.19
N ASP A 118 -8.95 4.28 -9.37
CA ASP A 118 -9.53 2.99 -9.77
C ASP A 118 -8.56 2.03 -10.49
N VAL A 119 -7.24 2.22 -10.28
CA VAL A 119 -6.22 1.26 -10.74
C VAL A 119 -6.10 0.13 -9.71
N PRO A 120 -6.16 -1.15 -10.11
CA PRO A 120 -5.98 -2.27 -9.19
C PRO A 120 -4.65 -2.18 -8.42
N LEU A 121 -4.67 -2.46 -7.10
CA LEU A 121 -3.46 -2.51 -6.30
C LEU A 121 -2.64 -3.76 -6.64
N PRO A 122 -1.35 -3.62 -6.99
CA PRO A 122 -0.44 -4.74 -7.08
C PRO A 122 -0.26 -5.42 -5.72
N LYS A 123 -0.04 -6.73 -5.73
CA LYS A 123 0.29 -7.49 -4.52
C LYS A 123 1.79 -7.55 -4.35
N TYR A 124 2.28 -6.93 -3.28
CA TYR A 124 3.70 -6.93 -2.92
C TYR A 124 3.98 -7.94 -1.81
N LYS A 125 5.08 -8.68 -1.94
CA LYS A 125 5.64 -9.51 -0.88
C LYS A 125 7.15 -9.35 -0.86
N VAL A 126 7.69 -8.76 0.21
CA VAL A 126 9.14 -8.76 0.43
C VAL A 126 9.57 -10.20 0.69
N LEU A 127 10.58 -10.66 -0.06
CA LEU A 127 11.09 -12.02 0.06
C LEU A 127 12.30 -12.04 0.99
N PHE A 128 13.30 -11.20 0.70
CA PHE A 128 14.52 -11.07 1.50
C PHE A 128 15.27 -9.76 1.17
N ASP A 129 16.20 -9.40 2.07
CA ASP A 129 17.16 -8.31 1.85
C ASP A 129 18.25 -8.80 0.89
N GLY A 130 18.39 -8.15 -0.26
CA GLY A 130 19.21 -8.63 -1.37
C GLY A 130 18.63 -8.29 -2.73
N ALA A 131 19.41 -8.44 -3.80
CA ALA A 131 18.86 -8.45 -5.16
C ALA A 131 18.20 -9.81 -5.44
N CYS A 132 17.20 -9.83 -6.32
CA CYS A 132 16.65 -11.09 -6.83
C CYS A 132 17.68 -11.78 -7.75
N GLU A 133 17.69 -13.12 -7.73
CA GLU A 133 18.54 -13.98 -8.57
C GLU A 133 17.75 -14.63 -9.71
#